data_AF-A0A382YCN2-F1
#
_entry.id   AF-A0A382YCN2-F1
#
_cell.length_a   1.000
_cell.length_b   1.000
_cell.length_c   1.000
_cell.angle_alpha   90.00
_cell.angle_beta   90.00
_cell.angle_gamma   90.00
#
_symmetry.space_group_name_H-M   'P 1'
#
loop_
_entity.id
_entity.type
_entity.pdbx_description
1 polymer ?
#
loop_
_entity_poly.entity_id
_entity_poly.type
_entity_poly.pdbx_seq_one_letter_code
_entity_poly.pdbx_strand_id
1 'polypeptide(L)'
;MELNMNAHLLSDRELLRFITHGYHLIKLKDVPEVHKEVCRQTARAFDRGNPFDRIWNAAPAMRDVFEHPITRGALASLLGPDYTMYSHRHCHLSPSGHNGGKNHQDGTERNFAGWH
;
A
#
# COMPACT_ATOMS: atom_id res chain seq x y z
N MET A 1 -12.29 18.03 12.51
CA MET A 1 -13.18 18.07 11.35
C MET A 1 -13.33 16.64 10.87
N GLU A 2 -14.46 15.99 11.12
CA GLU A 2 -14.70 14.63 10.64
C GLU A 2 -14.78 14.66 9.12
N LEU A 3 -13.79 14.07 8.46
CA LEU A 3 -13.88 13.79 7.03
C LEU A 3 -15.02 12.79 6.85
N ASN A 4 -15.97 13.09 5.97
CA ASN A 4 -17.04 12.16 5.63
C ASN A 4 -16.43 10.92 4.94
N MET A 5 -16.05 9.92 5.73
CA MET A 5 -15.42 8.67 5.28
C MET A 5 -16.26 7.95 4.21
N ASN A 6 -17.59 8.12 4.24
CA ASN A 6 -18.50 7.49 3.29
C ASN A 6 -18.30 7.95 1.83
N ALA A 7 -17.70 9.11 1.58
CA ALA A 7 -17.47 9.61 0.22
C ALA A 7 -16.37 8.83 -0.54
N HIS A 8 -15.61 7.97 0.15
CA HIS A 8 -14.43 7.32 -0.41
C HIS A 8 -14.41 5.79 -0.19
N LEU A 9 -15.49 5.21 0.32
CA LEU A 9 -15.63 3.75 0.44
C LEU A 9 -15.78 3.12 -0.95
N LEU A 10 -15.33 1.86 -1.07
CA LEU A 10 -15.58 1.06 -2.26
C LEU A 10 -17.08 0.78 -2.41
N SER A 11 -17.55 0.83 -3.66
CA SER A 11 -18.87 0.31 -4.01
C SER A 11 -18.92 -1.22 -3.92
N ASP A 12 -20.12 -1.79 -3.81
CA ASP A 12 -20.35 -3.24 -3.86
C ASP A 12 -19.71 -3.89 -5.10
N ARG A 13 -19.75 -3.19 -6.24
CA ARG A 13 -19.15 -3.66 -7.48
C ARG A 13 -17.62 -3.70 -7.42
N GLU A 14 -17.00 -2.76 -6.70
CA GLU A 14 -15.55 -2.74 -6.49
C GLU A 14 -15.11 -3.82 -5.50
N LEU A 15 -15.89 -4.03 -4.43
CA LEU A 15 -15.70 -5.12 -3.48
C LEU A 15 -15.79 -6.49 -4.17
N LEU A 16 -16.84 -6.71 -4.98
CA LEU A 16 -17.00 -7.96 -5.72
C LEU A 16 -15.83 -8.20 -6.68
N ARG A 17 -15.32 -7.16 -7.35
CA ARG A 17 -14.12 -7.27 -8.20
C ARG A 17 -12.89 -7.68 -7.40
N PHE A 18 -12.66 -7.08 -6.23
CA PHE A 18 -11.56 -7.47 -5.36
C PHE A 18 -11.66 -8.94 -4.95
N ILE A 19 -12.83 -9.40 -4.50
CA ILE A 19 -13.05 -10.81 -4.07
C ILE A 19 -12.77 -11.79 -5.22
N THR A 20 -13.22 -11.45 -6.44
CA THR A 20 -13.12 -12.34 -7.60
C THR A 20 -11.75 -12.31 -8.29
N HIS A 21 -11.01 -11.20 -8.21
CA HIS A 21 -9.72 -11.03 -8.91
C HIS A 21 -8.51 -11.03 -7.98
N GLY A 22 -8.71 -10.87 -6.66
CA GLY A 22 -7.65 -10.84 -5.65
C GLY A 22 -6.89 -9.51 -5.54
N TYR A 23 -7.32 -8.45 -6.24
CA TYR A 23 -6.68 -7.13 -6.17
C TYR A 23 -7.64 -5.97 -6.45
N HIS A 24 -7.27 -4.77 -6.02
CA HIS A 24 -7.96 -3.52 -6.33
C HIS A 24 -6.94 -2.43 -6.65
N LEU A 25 -7.13 -1.68 -7.74
CA LEU A 25 -6.23 -0.61 -8.15
C LEU A 25 -6.76 0.75 -7.69
N ILE A 26 -5.98 1.44 -6.86
CA ILE A 26 -6.27 2.79 -6.39
C ILE A 26 -5.53 3.78 -7.28
N LYS A 27 -6.28 4.68 -7.95
CA LYS A 27 -5.70 5.75 -8.77
C LYS A 27 -5.92 7.10 -8.09
N LEU A 28 -4.86 7.61 -7.47
CA LEU A 28 -4.86 8.97 -6.93
C LEU A 28 -4.76 9.98 -8.08
N LYS A 29 -5.64 10.99 -8.07
CA LYS A 29 -5.59 12.13 -9.00
C LYS A 29 -4.91 13.31 -8.32
N ASP A 30 -4.26 14.17 -9.10
CA ASP A 30 -3.74 15.45 -8.64
C ASP A 30 -2.72 15.38 -7.49
N VAL A 31 -1.92 14.30 -7.45
CA VAL A 31 -0.82 14.10 -6.48
C VAL A 31 0.61 14.13 -7.10
N PRO A 32 0.91 14.95 -8.12
CA PRO A 32 2.22 14.90 -8.79
C PRO A 32 3.38 15.27 -7.87
N GLU A 33 3.17 16.19 -6.93
CA GLU A 33 4.22 16.59 -5.98
C GLU A 33 4.51 15.50 -4.94
N VAL A 34 3.47 14.79 -4.46
CA VAL A 34 3.64 13.62 -3.59
C VAL A 34 4.46 12.54 -4.33
N HIS A 35 4.13 12.27 -5.60
CA HIS A 35 4.87 11.29 -6.39
C HIS A 35 6.36 11.68 -6.55
N LYS A 36 6.64 12.93 -6.92
CA LYS A 36 8.02 13.44 -7.05
C LYS A 36 8.79 13.30 -5.74
N GLU A 37 8.18 13.66 -4.63
CA GLU A 37 8.83 13.64 -3.33
C GLU A 37 9.09 12.21 -2.84
N VAL A 38 8.13 11.29 -3.04
CA VAL A 38 8.33 9.86 -2.77
C VAL A 38 9.50 9.31 -3.59
N CYS A 39 9.56 9.59 -4.89
CA CYS A 39 10.65 9.15 -5.74
C CYS A 39 12.00 9.72 -5.29
N ARG A 40 12.05 11.02 -4.95
CA ARG A 40 13.28 11.68 -4.49
C ARG A 40 13.79 11.09 -3.18
N GLN A 41 12.90 10.89 -2.21
CA GLN A 41 13.27 10.36 -0.90
C GLN A 41 13.69 8.89 -0.96
N THR A 42 12.96 8.06 -1.72
CA THR A 42 13.30 6.64 -1.89
C THR A 42 14.62 6.47 -2.66
N ALA A 43 14.87 7.24 -3.73
CA ALA A 43 16.16 7.24 -4.42
C ALA A 43 17.33 7.56 -3.46
N ARG A 44 17.20 8.64 -2.68
CA ARG A 44 18.21 9.01 -1.67
C ARG A 44 18.39 7.93 -0.58
N ALA A 45 17.32 7.22 -0.23
CA ALA A 45 17.39 6.13 0.72
C ALA A 45 18.24 4.98 0.17
N PHE A 46 17.95 4.53 -1.05
CA PHE A 46 18.68 3.44 -1.70
C PHE A 46 20.13 3.79 -2.03
N ASP A 47 20.45 5.06 -2.34
CA ASP A 47 21.84 5.53 -2.47
C ASP A 47 22.67 5.30 -1.18
N ARG A 48 22.00 5.24 -0.02
CA ARG A 48 22.61 4.97 1.29
C ARG A 48 22.53 3.50 1.71
N GLY A 49 21.97 2.64 0.86
CA GLY A 49 21.70 1.22 1.12
C GLY A 49 20.23 0.90 1.38
N ASN A 50 19.88 -0.39 1.41
CA ASN A 50 18.49 -0.82 1.61
C ASN A 50 17.95 -0.34 2.97
N PRO A 51 16.85 0.43 3.01
CA PRO A 51 16.28 0.92 4.27
C PRO A 51 15.56 -0.17 5.07
N PHE A 52 15.29 -1.34 4.48
CA PHE A 52 14.46 -2.41 5.03
C PHE A 52 13.11 -1.85 5.52
N ASP A 53 12.64 -2.24 6.70
CA ASP A 53 11.38 -1.77 7.29
C ASP A 53 11.41 -0.30 7.74
N ARG A 54 12.58 0.37 7.67
CA ARG A 54 12.74 1.78 8.04
C ARG A 54 12.39 2.74 6.90
N ILE A 55 11.72 2.26 5.85
CA ILE A 55 11.32 3.09 4.70
C ILE A 55 10.47 4.31 5.12
N TRP A 56 9.67 4.23 6.19
CA TRP A 56 8.93 5.38 6.73
C TRP A 56 9.80 6.49 7.31
N ASN A 57 10.99 6.16 7.79
CA ASN A 57 11.93 7.17 8.27
C ASN A 57 12.73 7.74 7.09
N ALA A 58 13.00 6.91 6.08
CA ALA A 58 13.79 7.30 4.92
C ALA A 58 13.00 8.07 3.86
N ALA A 59 11.71 7.75 3.71
CA ALA A 59 10.76 8.37 2.79
C ALA A 59 9.41 8.70 3.45
N PRO A 60 9.35 9.71 4.36
CA PRO A 60 8.13 10.09 5.06
C PRO A 60 6.96 10.51 4.14
N ALA A 61 7.23 11.05 2.94
CA ALA A 61 6.19 11.50 2.01
C ALA A 61 5.31 10.37 1.49
N MET A 62 5.74 9.12 1.62
CA MET A 62 4.88 7.98 1.29
C MET A 62 3.65 7.89 2.21
N ARG A 63 3.69 8.49 3.41
CA ARG A 63 2.52 8.56 4.30
C ARG A 63 1.34 9.25 3.63
N ASP A 64 1.58 10.29 2.83
CA ASP A 64 0.53 11.05 2.13
C ASP A 64 -0.28 10.14 1.19
N VAL A 65 0.35 9.11 0.61
CA VAL A 65 -0.32 8.10 -0.23
C VAL A 65 -1.26 7.22 0.59
N PHE A 66 -0.82 6.78 1.78
CA PHE A 66 -1.59 5.90 2.67
C PHE A 66 -2.68 6.65 3.45
N GLU A 67 -2.45 7.92 3.75
CA GLU A 67 -3.38 8.80 4.46
C GLU A 67 -4.39 9.45 3.52
N HIS A 68 -4.15 9.41 2.19
CA HIS A 68 -5.08 9.94 1.20
C HIS A 68 -6.50 9.36 1.41
N PRO A 69 -7.57 10.18 1.41
CA PRO A 69 -8.93 9.72 1.72
C PRO A 69 -9.41 8.53 0.87
N ILE A 70 -9.08 8.52 -0.43
CA ILE A 70 -9.39 7.39 -1.33
C ILE A 70 -8.67 6.11 -0.88
N THR A 71 -7.40 6.19 -0.47
CA THR A 71 -6.64 5.03 0.01
C THR A 71 -7.21 4.51 1.32
N ARG A 72 -7.49 5.41 2.27
CA ARG A 72 -8.09 5.06 3.56
C ARG A 72 -9.48 4.44 3.40
N GLY A 73 -10.32 5.01 2.53
CA GLY A 73 -11.65 4.49 2.24
C GLY A 73 -11.60 3.10 1.62
N ALA A 74 -10.71 2.88 0.65
CA ALA A 74 -10.52 1.56 0.05
C ALA A 74 -10.04 0.51 1.07
N LEU A 75 -9.05 0.85 1.91
CA LEU A 75 -8.57 -0.04 2.97
C LEU A 75 -9.64 -0.32 4.02
N ALA A 76 -10.39 0.69 4.46
CA ALA A 76 -11.48 0.54 5.42
C ALA A 76 -12.60 -0.36 4.88
N SER A 77 -12.95 -0.25 3.59
CA SER A 77 -13.92 -1.13 2.95
C SER A 77 -13.48 -2.60 2.92
N LEU A 78 -12.18 -2.87 2.78
CA LEU A 78 -11.64 -4.23 2.66
C LEU A 78 -11.28 -4.86 4.01
N LEU A 79 -10.80 -4.06 4.96
CA LEU A 79 -10.19 -4.53 6.21
C LEU A 79 -10.99 -4.15 7.46
N GLY A 80 -12.02 -3.32 7.31
CA GLY A 80 -12.74 -2.69 8.41
C GLY A 80 -12.16 -1.32 8.80
N PRO A 81 -12.93 -0.48 9.51
CA PRO A 81 -12.55 0.91 9.80
C PRO A 81 -11.33 1.04 10.72
N ASP A 82 -11.06 0.03 11.54
CA ASP A 82 -9.99 0.02 12.55
C ASP A 82 -8.72 -0.71 12.06
N TYR A 83 -8.49 -0.75 10.74
CA TYR A 83 -7.30 -1.38 10.19
C TYR A 83 -6.01 -0.70 10.71
N THR A 84 -4.98 -1.52 10.91
CA THR A 84 -3.67 -1.04 11.35
C THR A 84 -2.61 -1.39 10.32
N MET A 85 -1.62 -0.52 10.16
CA MET A 85 -0.48 -0.78 9.29
C MET A 85 0.49 -1.76 9.95
N TYR A 86 0.74 -2.89 9.29
CA TYR A 86 1.71 -3.88 9.77
C TYR A 86 3.15 -3.31 9.81
N SER A 87 3.98 -3.84 10.70
CA SER A 87 5.34 -3.34 10.93
C SER A 87 6.29 -3.65 9.77
N HIS A 88 6.07 -4.78 9.08
CA HIS A 88 6.86 -5.15 7.91
C HIS A 88 6.43 -4.32 6.69
N ARG A 89 7.41 -3.69 6.04
CA ARG A 89 7.19 -2.72 4.95
C ARG A 89 8.45 -2.59 4.09
N HIS A 90 8.91 -3.72 3.57
CA HIS A 90 10.08 -3.76 2.69
C HIS A 90 9.82 -3.04 1.38
N CYS A 91 10.75 -2.19 0.96
CA CYS A 91 10.69 -1.53 -0.35
C CYS A 91 11.46 -2.37 -1.37
N HIS A 92 10.82 -2.72 -2.48
CA HIS A 92 11.44 -3.48 -3.58
C HIS A 92 11.98 -2.52 -4.64
N LEU A 93 13.30 -2.52 -4.84
CA LEU A 93 13.94 -1.84 -5.96
C LEU A 93 14.20 -2.86 -7.08
N SER A 94 13.71 -2.56 -8.29
CA SER A 94 13.90 -3.38 -9.49
C SER A 94 14.68 -2.59 -10.53
N PRO A 95 16.03 -2.61 -10.50
CA PRO A 95 16.84 -1.89 -11.47
C PRO A 95 16.66 -2.46 -12.89
N SER A 96 16.93 -1.64 -13.91
CA SER A 96 16.91 -2.09 -15.30
C SER A 96 17.77 -3.35 -15.49
N GLY A 97 17.29 -4.29 -16.31
CA GLY A 97 17.99 -5.56 -16.59
C GLY A 97 17.80 -6.66 -15.55
N HIS A 98 17.06 -6.43 -14.48
CA HIS A 98 16.71 -7.49 -13.53
C HIS A 98 15.52 -8.31 -14.01
N ASN A 99 15.61 -9.64 -13.84
CA ASN A 99 14.48 -10.51 -14.06
C ASN A 99 13.38 -10.19 -13.02
N GLY A 100 12.13 -10.11 -13.47
CA GLY A 100 10.99 -9.91 -12.57
C GLY A 100 10.86 -11.04 -11.55
N GLY A 101 10.09 -10.81 -10.49
CA GLY A 101 9.74 -11.84 -9.52
C GLY A 101 9.03 -13.02 -10.20
N LYS A 102 9.30 -14.24 -9.72
CA LYS A 102 8.54 -15.44 -10.12
C LYS A 102 7.14 -15.40 -9.52
N ASN A 103 6.21 -16.19 -10.04
CA ASN A 103 4.91 -16.38 -9.41
C ASN A 103 5.10 -16.88 -7.96
N HIS A 104 4.54 -16.14 -7.01
CA HIS A 104 4.53 -16.48 -5.59
C HIS A 104 3.25 -15.90 -4.96
N GLN A 105 2.92 -16.39 -3.77
CA GLN A 105 1.91 -15.81 -2.90
C GLN A 105 2.62 -15.23 -1.68
N ASP A 106 2.30 -13.98 -1.33
CA ASP A 106 2.82 -13.36 -0.12
C ASP A 106 2.16 -13.97 1.12
N GLY A 107 2.98 -14.24 2.14
CA GLY A 107 2.55 -14.81 3.40
C GLY A 107 3.52 -15.86 3.91
N THR A 108 3.68 -15.93 5.23
CA THR A 108 4.15 -17.16 5.86
C THR A 108 3.01 -18.16 5.84
N GLU A 109 3.29 -19.46 5.72
CA GLU A 109 2.34 -20.52 6.07
C GLU A 109 1.97 -20.39 7.57
N ARG A 110 1.11 -19.42 7.92
CA ARG A 110 0.32 -19.53 9.12
C ARG A 110 -0.77 -20.51 8.75
N ASN A 111 -0.65 -21.73 9.29
CA ASN A 111 -1.76 -22.67 9.45
C ASN A 111 -3.06 -21.88 9.63
N PHE A 112 -3.87 -21.80 8.59
CA PHE A 112 -5.29 -21.48 8.73
C PHE A 112 -5.93 -22.69 9.41
N ALA A 113 -5.62 -22.90 10.70
CA ALA A 113 -6.52 -23.61 11.58
C ALA A 113 -7.74 -22.68 11.66
N GLY A 114 -8.83 -23.09 11.03
CA GLY A 114 -10.04 -22.29 10.89
C GLY A 114 -10.48 -21.69 12.22
N TRP A 115 -11.29 -20.64 12.14
CA TRP A 115 -12.05 -20.15 13.27
C TRP A 115 -12.87 -21.32 13.85
N HIS A 116 -12.40 -21.85 14.99
CA HIS A 116 -13.11 -22.77 15.87
C HIS A 116 -13.58 -21.98 17.08
#